data_AF-A0A954JVP7-F1
#
_entry.id   AF-A0A954JVP7-F1
#
_cell.length_a   1.000
_cell.length_b   1.000
_cell.length_c   1.000
_cell.angle_alpha   90.00
_cell.angle_beta   90.00
_cell.angle_gamma   90.00
#
_symmetry.space_group_name_H-M   'P 1'
#
loop_
_entity.id
_entity.type
_entity.pdbx_description
1 polymer ?
#
loop_
_entity_poly.entity_id
_entity_poly.type
_entity_poly.pdbx_seq_one_letter_code
_entity_poly.pdbx_strand_id
1 'polypeptide(L)'
;DEVYLNRLTEELARYSPRFPRKRMLQFVFDSEWEQRELKQRMRHITHALHEFLPNDYGTALTVLERAAPSFGGFEAMFFPDFVEVYGLSDWDRSLQALEHFTKYSSSEFAVRPFIAQDQQRMVRQLKLWAASPNEHVRRLASEGSRPRLPWAMALPAFKQNPAPMLPILKRLKADPSEYVRRSVANHLNDISKDHPDVVLSLAEQWLTGKPETRWIVKHGCRTLLKQGDSRTLALFGYRKPEDLRIRKFQLQPSVISMGEQVEFEFELVSRKTELGQIRLEYAVEFVRLKGATTRKVFKISEGIYSEHARWYRSRHSFKPISTRNYYPGTHRLAIIVNGQEMEQAVFELQDA
;
A
#
# COMPACT_ATOMS: atom_id res chain seq x y z
N ASP A 1 -2.12 11.36 22.69
CA ASP A 1 -3.37 11.79 23.34
C ASP A 1 -3.34 11.27 24.77
N GLU A 2 -3.36 12.18 25.74
CA GLU A 2 -3.35 11.87 27.17
C GLU A 2 -4.59 11.09 27.61
N VAL A 3 -5.75 11.34 26.98
CA VAL A 3 -6.99 10.64 27.27
C VAL A 3 -6.86 9.16 26.90
N TYR A 4 -6.29 8.86 25.73
CA TYR A 4 -6.08 7.50 25.27
C TYR A 4 -5.17 6.70 26.22
N LEU A 5 -4.04 7.30 26.65
CA LEU A 5 -3.08 6.64 27.52
C LEU A 5 -3.59 6.49 28.96
N ASN A 6 -4.36 7.44 29.47
CA ASN A 6 -5.06 7.28 30.74
C ASN A 6 -5.99 6.05 30.71
N ARG A 7 -6.82 5.93 29.66
CA ARG A 7 -7.69 4.76 29.45
C ARG A 7 -6.89 3.47 29.35
N LEU A 8 -5.73 3.47 28.68
CA LEU A 8 -4.82 2.33 28.63
C LEU A 8 -4.38 1.90 30.03
N THR A 9 -3.87 2.82 30.84
CA THR A 9 -3.40 2.47 32.19
C THR A 9 -4.53 1.99 33.10
N GLU A 10 -5.75 2.50 32.93
CA GLU A 10 -6.94 2.03 33.64
C GLU A 10 -7.28 0.59 33.28
N GLU A 11 -7.29 0.28 31.99
CA GLU A 11 -7.61 -1.06 31.52
C GLU A 11 -6.55 -2.08 31.96
N LEU A 12 -5.27 -1.72 31.85
CA LEU A 12 -4.18 -2.59 32.32
C LEU A 12 -4.27 -2.85 33.84
N ALA A 13 -4.66 -1.86 34.63
CA ALA A 13 -4.82 -2.00 36.08
C ALA A 13 -5.94 -2.97 36.48
N ARG A 14 -6.91 -3.24 35.60
CA ARG A 14 -7.94 -4.27 35.83
C ARG A 14 -7.38 -5.69 35.80
N TYR A 15 -6.27 -5.90 35.08
CA TYR A 15 -5.68 -7.22 34.85
C TYR A 15 -4.30 -7.40 35.49
N SER A 16 -3.67 -6.32 35.94
CA SER A 16 -2.42 -6.34 36.70
C SER A 16 -2.62 -5.60 38.03
N PRO A 17 -2.94 -6.31 39.13
CA PRO A 17 -3.08 -5.70 40.45
C PRO A 17 -1.84 -4.88 40.83
N ARG A 18 -2.05 -3.68 41.39
CA ARG A 18 -0.98 -2.71 41.73
C ARG A 18 -0.23 -2.12 40.52
N PHE A 19 -0.80 -2.16 39.32
CA PHE A 19 -0.22 -1.49 38.16
C PHE A 19 0.05 0.01 38.45
N PRO A 20 1.30 0.49 38.31
CA PRO A 20 1.68 1.84 38.76
C PRO A 20 1.31 2.92 37.71
N ARG A 21 0.01 3.13 37.51
CA ARG A 21 -0.57 4.01 36.48
C ARG A 21 0.13 5.37 36.35
N LYS A 22 0.29 6.10 37.46
CA LYS A 22 0.91 7.43 37.48
C LYS A 22 2.37 7.40 37.02
N ARG A 23 3.13 6.36 37.42
CA ARG A 23 4.54 6.21 37.03
C ARG A 23 4.67 5.87 35.55
N MET A 24 3.80 5.01 35.01
CA MET A 24 3.78 4.73 33.58
C MET A 24 3.47 5.99 32.76
N LEU A 25 2.46 6.78 33.15
CA LEU A 25 2.14 8.02 32.43
C LEU A 25 3.31 9.02 32.47
N GLN A 26 3.97 9.17 33.62
CA GLN A 26 5.18 10.01 33.75
C GLN A 26 6.33 9.51 32.88
N PHE A 27 6.50 8.20 32.73
CA PHE A 27 7.51 7.63 31.83
C PHE A 27 7.18 7.91 30.35
N VAL A 28 5.91 7.78 29.96
CA VAL A 28 5.49 7.99 28.58
C VAL A 28 5.58 9.48 28.19
N PHE A 29 5.10 10.38 29.04
CA PHE A 29 5.14 11.83 28.83
C PHE A 29 6.47 12.43 29.31
N ASP A 30 7.57 11.90 28.78
CA ASP A 30 8.90 12.46 28.97
C ASP A 30 9.06 13.81 28.23
N SER A 31 10.23 14.45 28.40
CA SER A 31 10.53 15.72 27.73
C SER A 31 10.61 15.63 26.21
N GLU A 32 10.72 14.43 25.63
CA GLU A 32 10.82 14.21 24.18
C GLU A 32 9.47 13.87 23.54
N TRP A 33 8.43 13.56 24.33
CA TRP A 33 7.15 13.02 23.86
C TRP A 33 6.52 13.82 22.72
N GLU A 34 6.49 15.15 22.83
CA GLU A 34 5.89 16.01 21.81
C GLU A 34 6.63 15.95 20.47
N GLN A 35 7.94 15.69 20.49
CA GLN A 35 8.78 15.58 19.29
C GLN A 35 8.75 14.18 18.68
N ARG A 36 8.32 13.16 19.42
CA ARG A 36 8.24 11.79 18.90
C ARG A 36 7.18 11.69 17.81
N GLU A 37 7.57 11.15 16.65
CA GLU A 37 6.63 10.75 15.61
C GLU A 37 5.86 9.48 16.00
N LEU A 38 4.85 9.13 15.20
CA LEU A 38 3.92 8.03 15.48
C LEU A 38 4.60 6.70 15.84
N LYS A 39 5.58 6.23 15.06
CA LYS A 39 6.29 4.98 15.36
C LYS A 39 7.17 5.07 16.60
N GLN A 40 7.78 6.22 16.85
CA GLN A 40 8.58 6.46 18.06
C GLN A 40 7.68 6.45 19.30
N ARG A 41 6.49 7.06 19.23
CA ARG A 41 5.48 7.01 20.30
C ARG A 41 5.03 5.58 20.57
N MET A 42 4.72 4.80 19.53
CA MET A 42 4.36 3.39 19.68
C MET A 42 5.45 2.59 20.39
N ARG A 43 6.71 2.71 19.94
CA ARG A 43 7.84 2.00 20.54
C ARG A 43 8.13 2.44 21.96
N HIS A 44 7.98 3.73 22.26
CA HIS A 44 8.11 4.27 23.61
C HIS A 44 7.05 3.71 24.57
N ILE A 45 5.79 3.63 24.12
CA ILE A 45 4.71 3.00 24.88
C ILE A 45 5.03 1.52 25.13
N THR A 46 5.54 0.80 24.14
CA THR A 46 5.99 -0.60 24.30
C THR A 46 7.04 -0.75 25.40
N HIS A 47 8.02 0.14 25.45
CA HIS A 47 9.03 0.15 26.52
C HIS A 47 8.43 0.46 27.89
N ALA A 48 7.50 1.41 27.96
CA ALA A 48 6.76 1.68 29.19
C ALA A 48 5.95 0.46 29.66
N LEU A 49 5.30 -0.26 28.73
CA LEU A 49 4.59 -1.49 29.06
C LEU A 49 5.54 -2.54 29.65
N HIS A 50 6.72 -2.73 29.06
CA HIS A 50 7.71 -3.69 29.57
C HIS A 50 8.26 -3.31 30.95
N GLU A 51 8.47 -2.01 31.20
CA GLU A 51 8.96 -1.52 32.50
C GLU A 51 7.95 -1.72 33.64
N PHE A 52 6.65 -1.58 33.35
CA PHE A 52 5.61 -1.52 34.39
C PHE A 52 4.67 -2.73 34.46
N LEU A 53 4.72 -3.63 33.48
CA LEU A 53 4.07 -4.94 33.53
C LEU A 53 4.95 -5.97 34.26
N PRO A 54 4.40 -7.14 34.62
CA PRO A 54 5.20 -8.22 35.18
C PRO A 54 6.39 -8.59 34.27
N ASN A 55 7.57 -8.79 34.87
CA ASN A 55 8.80 -9.10 34.14
C ASN A 55 8.72 -10.42 33.33
N ASP A 56 7.87 -11.36 33.76
CA ASP A 56 7.62 -12.58 33.01
C ASP A 56 6.81 -12.28 31.74
N TYR A 57 7.39 -12.59 30.58
CA TYR A 57 6.80 -12.30 29.27
C TYR A 57 5.39 -12.89 29.11
N GLY A 58 5.18 -14.15 29.52
CA GLY A 58 3.89 -14.81 29.41
C GLY A 58 2.82 -14.15 30.28
N THR A 59 3.19 -13.71 31.47
CA THR A 59 2.32 -12.98 32.38
C THR A 59 1.98 -11.59 31.84
N ALA A 60 2.97 -10.86 31.32
CA ALA A 60 2.74 -9.57 30.65
C ALA A 60 1.79 -9.72 29.45
N LEU A 61 2.00 -10.75 28.60
CA LEU A 61 1.10 -11.04 27.49
C LEU A 61 -0.32 -11.29 27.96
N THR A 62 -0.51 -12.07 29.02
CA THR A 62 -1.85 -12.36 29.56
C THR A 62 -2.60 -11.07 29.93
N VAL A 63 -1.90 -10.09 30.50
CA VAL A 63 -2.47 -8.77 30.82
C VAL A 63 -2.82 -8.01 29.53
N LEU A 64 -1.88 -7.96 28.58
CA LEU A 64 -2.04 -7.24 27.32
C LEU A 64 -3.17 -7.82 26.46
N GLU A 65 -3.28 -9.14 26.36
CA GLU A 65 -4.32 -9.85 25.61
C GLU A 65 -5.72 -9.57 26.18
N ARG A 66 -5.84 -9.44 27.50
CA ARG A 66 -7.11 -9.07 28.15
C ARG A 66 -7.47 -7.61 27.94
N ALA A 67 -6.48 -6.72 27.88
CA ALA A 67 -6.70 -5.29 27.69
C ALA A 67 -6.97 -4.91 26.23
N ALA A 68 -6.34 -5.58 25.26
CA ALA A 68 -6.39 -5.25 23.83
C ALA A 68 -7.80 -5.06 23.23
N PRO A 69 -8.84 -5.85 23.59
CA PRO A 69 -10.18 -5.69 23.04
C PRO A 69 -10.83 -4.33 23.29
N SER A 70 -10.37 -3.60 24.31
CA SER A 70 -10.85 -2.25 24.67
C SER A 70 -10.19 -1.14 23.83
N PHE A 71 -9.29 -1.51 22.92
CA PHE A 71 -8.56 -0.58 22.06
C PHE A 71 -8.67 -1.00 20.60
N GLY A 72 -8.44 -0.05 19.70
CA GLY A 72 -8.35 -0.32 18.28
C GLY A 72 -7.64 0.81 17.55
N GLY A 73 -7.60 0.70 16.23
CA GLY A 73 -6.93 1.68 15.38
C GLY A 73 -5.41 1.50 15.32
N PHE A 74 -4.75 2.48 14.72
CA PHE A 74 -3.30 2.45 14.50
C PHE A 74 -2.53 2.62 15.82
N GLU A 75 -3.11 3.37 16.76
CA GLU A 75 -2.56 3.62 18.08
C GLU A 75 -2.35 2.32 18.84
N ALA A 76 -3.30 1.38 18.75
CA ALA A 76 -3.24 0.08 19.44
C ALA A 76 -2.21 -0.90 18.84
N MET A 77 -1.40 -0.48 17.85
CA MET A 77 -0.32 -1.31 17.33
C MET A 77 0.86 -1.43 18.29
N PHE A 78 0.91 -0.71 19.42
CA PHE A 78 1.89 -0.98 20.49
C PHE A 78 1.68 -2.37 21.14
N PHE A 79 0.47 -2.94 21.11
CA PHE A 79 0.22 -4.30 21.62
C PHE A 79 1.02 -5.36 20.84
N PRO A 80 0.88 -5.46 19.51
CA PRO A 80 1.75 -6.36 18.73
C PRO A 80 3.21 -5.90 18.71
N ASP A 81 3.51 -4.60 18.80
CA ASP A 81 4.89 -4.11 18.92
C ASP A 81 5.59 -4.64 20.18
N PHE A 82 4.89 -4.82 21.29
CA PHE A 82 5.44 -5.50 22.48
C PHE A 82 5.94 -6.91 22.16
N VAL A 83 5.19 -7.66 21.37
CA VAL A 83 5.62 -8.99 20.89
C VAL A 83 6.79 -8.89 19.92
N GLU A 84 6.80 -7.87 19.05
CA GLU A 84 7.91 -7.60 18.13
C GLU A 84 9.24 -7.43 18.87
N VAL A 85 9.22 -6.68 19.99
CA VAL A 85 10.44 -6.34 20.76
C VAL A 85 10.86 -7.44 21.71
N TYR A 86 9.91 -8.05 22.42
CA TYR A 86 10.21 -8.91 23.56
C TYR A 86 9.87 -10.39 23.33
N GLY A 87 9.22 -10.75 22.21
CA GLY A 87 8.67 -12.09 21.99
C GLY A 87 9.53 -13.09 21.20
N LEU A 88 10.64 -12.66 20.58
CA LEU A 88 11.40 -13.51 19.64
C LEU A 88 11.99 -14.79 20.24
N SER A 89 12.07 -14.90 21.57
CA SER A 89 12.54 -16.10 22.27
C SER A 89 11.42 -17.07 22.66
N ASP A 90 10.15 -16.66 22.64
CA ASP A 90 8.98 -17.49 22.97
C ASP A 90 7.96 -17.43 21.83
N TRP A 91 8.26 -18.18 20.77
CA TRP A 91 7.48 -18.17 19.53
C TRP A 91 6.04 -18.63 19.72
N ASP A 92 5.79 -19.67 20.53
CA ASP A 92 4.46 -20.26 20.59
C ASP A 92 3.46 -19.31 21.24
N ARG A 93 3.86 -18.64 22.34
CA ARG A 93 3.05 -17.56 22.94
C ARG A 93 2.96 -16.35 22.04
N SER A 94 4.08 -15.94 21.43
CA SER A 94 4.13 -14.78 20.56
C SER A 94 3.18 -14.88 19.38
N LEU A 95 3.16 -16.02 18.68
CA LEU A 95 2.30 -16.19 17.52
C LEU A 95 0.82 -16.22 17.90
N GLN A 96 0.46 -16.81 19.04
CA GLN A 96 -0.90 -16.74 19.57
C GLN A 96 -1.30 -15.29 19.90
N ALA A 97 -0.42 -14.55 20.56
CA ALA A 97 -0.64 -13.14 20.90
C ALA A 97 -0.78 -12.27 19.64
N LEU A 98 0.07 -12.45 18.63
CA LEU A 98 -0.03 -11.73 17.36
C LEU A 98 -1.34 -12.02 16.62
N GLU A 99 -1.81 -13.27 16.64
CA GLU A 99 -3.12 -13.63 16.08
C GLU A 99 -4.28 -13.00 16.87
N HIS A 100 -4.14 -12.84 18.18
CA HIS A 100 -5.13 -12.17 19.02
C HIS A 100 -5.16 -10.67 18.75
N PHE A 101 -4.01 -9.99 18.86
CA PHE A 101 -3.91 -8.54 18.72
C PHE A 101 -4.32 -8.03 17.34
N THR A 102 -4.04 -8.79 16.28
CA THR A 102 -4.37 -8.35 14.92
C THR A 102 -5.87 -8.18 14.68
N LYS A 103 -6.73 -8.74 15.54
CA LYS A 103 -8.21 -8.59 15.45
C LYS A 103 -8.68 -7.20 15.85
N TYR A 104 -7.88 -6.47 16.63
CA TYR A 104 -8.22 -5.16 17.18
C TYR A 104 -7.39 -4.02 16.55
N SER A 105 -6.17 -4.34 16.10
CA SER A 105 -5.29 -3.40 15.39
C SER A 105 -4.66 -4.06 14.15
N SER A 106 -3.34 -4.23 14.13
CA SER A 106 -2.64 -5.00 13.11
C SER A 106 -1.29 -5.51 13.61
N SER A 107 -1.03 -6.79 13.39
CA SER A 107 0.28 -7.39 13.68
C SER A 107 1.25 -7.34 12.49
N GLU A 108 0.96 -6.53 11.47
CA GLU A 108 1.67 -6.56 10.17
C GLU A 108 3.17 -6.19 10.25
N PHE A 109 3.57 -5.39 11.24
CA PHE A 109 4.98 -5.09 11.52
C PHE A 109 5.60 -6.18 12.38
N ALA A 110 4.90 -6.55 13.45
CA ALA A 110 5.39 -7.44 14.49
C ALA A 110 5.68 -8.87 14.02
N VAL A 111 4.98 -9.37 12.98
CA VAL A 111 5.29 -10.70 12.40
C VAL A 111 6.61 -10.73 11.63
N ARG A 112 7.16 -9.59 11.22
CA ARG A 112 8.28 -9.53 10.27
C ARG A 112 9.62 -9.95 10.86
N PRO A 113 9.95 -9.60 12.12
CA PRO A 113 11.13 -10.16 12.77
C PRO A 113 11.09 -11.69 12.90
N PHE A 114 9.92 -12.28 13.15
CA PHE A 114 9.75 -13.74 13.13
C PHE A 114 10.01 -14.32 11.72
N ILE A 115 9.48 -13.69 10.68
CA ILE A 115 9.77 -14.09 9.28
C ILE A 115 11.27 -14.02 8.97
N ALA A 116 11.95 -12.98 9.46
CA ALA A 116 13.38 -12.80 9.24
C ALA A 116 14.24 -13.82 10.01
N GLN A 117 13.81 -14.22 11.21
CA GLN A 117 14.52 -15.18 12.05
C GLN A 117 14.34 -16.63 11.59
N ASP A 118 13.12 -17.05 11.26
CA ASP A 118 12.83 -18.38 10.70
C ASP A 118 11.68 -18.31 9.68
N GLN A 119 12.07 -18.07 8.43
CA GLN A 119 11.15 -17.97 7.31
C GLN A 119 10.30 -19.24 7.14
N GLN A 120 10.88 -20.43 7.30
CA GLN A 120 10.15 -21.67 7.04
C GLN A 120 9.06 -21.90 8.08
N ARG A 121 9.37 -21.72 9.37
CA ARG A 121 8.39 -21.80 10.46
C ARG A 121 7.29 -20.77 10.26
N MET A 122 7.66 -19.54 9.93
CA MET A 122 6.68 -18.47 9.81
C MET A 122 5.78 -18.62 8.58
N VAL A 123 6.30 -19.11 7.45
CA VAL A 123 5.49 -19.48 6.26
C VAL A 123 4.45 -20.56 6.61
N ARG A 124 4.80 -21.55 7.45
CA ARG A 124 3.81 -22.56 7.90
C ARG A 124 2.68 -21.91 8.67
N GLN A 125 2.99 -21.03 9.63
CA GLN A 125 1.97 -20.31 10.39
C GLN A 125 1.11 -19.40 9.51
N LEU A 126 1.71 -18.63 8.59
CA LEU A 126 0.98 -17.75 7.67
C LEU A 126 -0.02 -18.54 6.80
N LYS A 127 0.33 -19.77 6.38
CA LYS A 127 -0.60 -20.65 5.66
C LYS A 127 -1.80 -21.08 6.52
N LEU A 128 -1.59 -21.32 7.81
CA LEU A 128 -2.68 -21.60 8.76
C LEU A 128 -3.57 -20.36 8.95
N TRP A 129 -2.97 -19.19 9.16
CA TRP A 129 -3.71 -17.93 9.30
C TRP A 129 -4.51 -17.56 8.05
N ALA A 130 -4.02 -17.88 6.85
CA ALA A 130 -4.77 -17.72 5.60
C ALA A 130 -6.03 -18.60 5.53
N ALA A 131 -6.17 -19.59 6.41
CA ALA A 131 -7.35 -20.44 6.57
C ALA A 131 -8.29 -20.00 7.70
N SER A 132 -7.93 -18.98 8.48
CA SER A 132 -8.69 -18.55 9.65
C SER A 132 -10.11 -18.10 9.30
N PRO A 133 -11.12 -18.37 10.15
CA PRO A 133 -12.45 -17.79 9.98
C PRO A 133 -12.44 -16.25 10.12
N ASN A 134 -11.46 -15.68 10.82
CA ASN A 134 -11.36 -14.24 11.04
C ASN A 134 -10.63 -13.52 9.90
N GLU A 135 -11.27 -12.50 9.33
CA GLU A 135 -10.70 -11.75 8.19
C GLU A 135 -9.41 -10.99 8.52
N HIS A 136 -9.25 -10.51 9.75
CA HIS A 136 -8.04 -9.79 10.17
C HIS A 136 -6.83 -10.71 10.20
N VAL A 137 -7.03 -11.97 10.64
CA VAL A 137 -5.99 -13.00 10.65
C VAL A 137 -5.64 -13.44 9.23
N ARG A 138 -6.64 -13.63 8.35
CA ARG A 138 -6.39 -13.90 6.92
C ARG A 138 -5.65 -12.75 6.25
N ARG A 139 -6.04 -11.51 6.55
CA ARG A 139 -5.36 -10.32 6.02
C ARG A 139 -3.93 -10.25 6.52
N LEU A 140 -3.66 -10.54 7.80
CA LEU A 140 -2.30 -10.58 8.35
C LEU A 140 -1.41 -11.55 7.56
N ALA A 141 -1.93 -12.72 7.19
CA ALA A 141 -1.19 -13.71 6.42
C ALA A 141 -0.68 -13.15 5.07
N SER A 142 -1.50 -12.32 4.41
CA SER A 142 -1.12 -11.64 3.16
C SER A 142 -0.29 -10.38 3.41
N GLU A 143 -0.70 -9.51 4.34
CA GLU A 143 -0.10 -8.19 4.50
C GLU A 143 1.25 -8.25 5.20
N GLY A 144 1.33 -8.95 6.33
CA GLY A 144 2.56 -9.04 7.12
C GLY A 144 3.70 -9.69 6.36
N SER A 145 3.38 -10.49 5.34
CA SER A 145 4.34 -11.16 4.46
C SER A 145 4.64 -10.42 3.16
N ARG A 146 4.12 -9.21 2.96
CA ARG A 146 4.42 -8.39 1.77
C ARG A 146 5.94 -8.12 1.65
N PRO A 147 6.54 -8.32 0.47
CA PRO A 147 7.96 -8.04 0.25
C PRO A 147 8.34 -6.58 0.51
N ARG A 148 7.43 -5.65 0.18
CA ARG A 148 7.65 -4.19 0.18
C ARG A 148 6.58 -3.45 0.99
N LEU A 149 6.26 -3.96 2.19
CA LEU A 149 5.30 -3.31 3.09
C LEU A 149 5.80 -1.91 3.49
N PRO A 150 5.02 -0.83 3.29
CA PRO A 150 5.40 0.51 3.72
C PRO A 150 5.64 0.58 5.23
N TRP A 151 6.55 1.47 5.64
CA TRP A 151 6.93 1.72 7.04
C TRP A 151 7.54 0.55 7.80
N ALA A 152 7.51 -0.67 7.27
CA ALA A 152 8.04 -1.86 7.91
C ALA A 152 9.46 -2.17 7.43
N MET A 153 10.19 -3.00 8.18
CA MET A 153 11.43 -3.60 7.70
C MET A 153 11.18 -4.34 6.38
N ALA A 154 12.08 -4.27 5.41
CA ALA A 154 11.93 -5.05 4.17
C ALA A 154 12.05 -6.55 4.46
N LEU A 155 11.52 -7.39 3.57
CA LEU A 155 11.75 -8.85 3.58
C LEU A 155 12.50 -9.25 2.30
N PRO A 156 13.85 -9.09 2.27
CA PRO A 156 14.64 -9.33 1.07
C PRO A 156 14.47 -10.74 0.50
N ALA A 157 14.32 -11.76 1.35
CA ALA A 157 14.14 -13.13 0.91
C ALA A 157 12.85 -13.34 0.10
N PHE A 158 11.74 -12.72 0.50
CA PHE A 158 10.48 -12.75 -0.28
C PHE A 158 10.50 -11.83 -1.50
N LYS A 159 11.33 -10.78 -1.48
CA LYS A 159 11.63 -10.00 -2.68
C LYS A 159 12.42 -10.82 -3.70
N GLN A 160 13.38 -11.63 -3.25
CA GLN A 160 14.19 -12.49 -4.12
C GLN A 160 13.40 -13.68 -4.64
N ASN A 161 12.60 -14.33 -3.79
CA ASN A 161 11.81 -15.49 -4.16
C ASN A 161 10.37 -15.39 -3.60
N PRO A 162 9.37 -15.08 -4.45
CA PRO A 162 7.98 -14.97 -4.02
C PRO A 162 7.28 -16.33 -3.86
N ALA A 163 7.89 -17.45 -4.30
CA ALA A 163 7.27 -18.77 -4.34
C ALA A 163 6.64 -19.22 -3.00
N PRO A 164 7.26 -19.00 -1.82
CA PRO A 164 6.66 -19.40 -0.55
C PRO A 164 5.31 -18.74 -0.24
N MET A 165 5.07 -17.54 -0.77
CA MET A 165 3.85 -16.75 -0.54
C MET A 165 2.72 -17.09 -1.50
N LEU A 166 3.03 -17.65 -2.68
CA LEU A 166 2.03 -17.94 -3.69
C LEU A 166 0.89 -18.85 -3.21
N PRO A 167 1.11 -19.90 -2.38
CA PRO A 167 0.02 -20.70 -1.82
C PRO A 167 -0.95 -19.88 -0.96
N ILE A 168 -0.44 -18.90 -0.19
CA ILE A 168 -1.25 -18.00 0.64
C ILE A 168 -2.12 -17.12 -0.27
N LEU A 169 -1.51 -16.46 -1.26
CA LEU A 169 -2.24 -15.60 -2.20
C LEU A 169 -3.27 -16.39 -3.02
N LYS A 170 -2.93 -17.61 -3.46
CA LYS A 170 -3.86 -18.51 -4.17
C LYS A 170 -5.07 -18.87 -3.32
N ARG A 171 -4.89 -19.07 -2.01
CA ARG A 171 -6.00 -19.35 -1.09
C ARG A 171 -6.92 -18.15 -0.94
N LEU A 172 -6.36 -16.94 -0.86
CA LEU A 172 -7.08 -15.70 -0.59
C LEU A 172 -7.60 -14.98 -1.86
N LYS A 173 -7.37 -15.54 -3.07
CA LYS A 173 -7.68 -14.88 -4.36
C LYS A 173 -9.17 -14.62 -4.63
N ALA A 174 -10.06 -15.15 -3.81
CA ALA A 174 -11.51 -14.96 -3.90
C ALA A 174 -12.12 -14.78 -2.51
N ASP A 175 -11.33 -14.23 -1.57
CA ASP A 175 -11.78 -13.99 -0.19
C ASP A 175 -13.04 -13.12 -0.17
N PRO A 176 -14.05 -13.43 0.67
CA PRO A 176 -15.26 -12.61 0.78
C PRO A 176 -14.99 -11.21 1.34
N SER A 177 -13.92 -11.01 2.12
CA SER A 177 -13.56 -9.71 2.69
C SER A 177 -12.80 -8.84 1.68
N GLU A 178 -13.32 -7.63 1.42
CA GLU A 178 -12.59 -6.64 0.61
C GLU A 178 -11.25 -6.25 1.26
N TYR A 179 -11.21 -6.18 2.59
CA TYR A 179 -10.00 -5.87 3.35
C TYR A 179 -8.88 -6.87 3.06
N VAL A 180 -9.20 -8.17 3.01
CA VAL A 180 -8.26 -9.22 2.62
C VAL A 180 -7.88 -9.09 1.14
N ARG A 181 -8.85 -8.91 0.23
CA ARG A 181 -8.59 -8.79 -1.21
C ARG A 181 -7.66 -7.62 -1.55
N ARG A 182 -7.82 -6.48 -0.89
CA ARG A 182 -6.92 -5.31 -1.03
C ARG A 182 -5.48 -5.66 -0.65
N SER A 183 -5.30 -6.43 0.42
CA SER A 183 -3.97 -6.92 0.82
C SER A 183 -3.35 -7.83 -0.23
N VAL A 184 -4.10 -8.83 -0.71
CA VAL A 184 -3.62 -9.77 -1.75
C VAL A 184 -3.21 -9.01 -3.01
N ALA A 185 -4.01 -8.05 -3.44
CA ALA A 185 -3.72 -7.26 -4.62
C ALA A 185 -2.51 -6.32 -4.43
N ASN A 186 -2.33 -5.75 -3.23
CA ASN A 186 -1.11 -5.00 -2.91
C ASN A 186 0.13 -5.89 -2.86
N HIS A 187 0.00 -7.12 -2.34
CA HIS A 187 1.07 -8.11 -2.31
C HIS A 187 1.47 -8.50 -3.74
N LEU A 188 0.52 -8.81 -4.63
CA LEU A 188 0.81 -9.05 -6.06
C LEU A 188 1.50 -7.85 -6.71
N ASN A 189 1.06 -6.62 -6.42
CA ASN A 189 1.71 -5.43 -6.95
C ASN A 189 3.13 -5.20 -6.40
N ASP A 190 3.44 -5.72 -5.22
CA ASP A 190 4.82 -5.69 -4.72
C ASP A 190 5.69 -6.73 -5.41
N ILE A 191 5.15 -7.93 -5.68
CA ILE A 191 5.83 -8.97 -6.45
C ILE A 191 6.10 -8.49 -7.89
N SER A 192 5.14 -7.83 -8.55
CA SER A 192 5.28 -7.41 -9.97
C SER A 192 6.42 -6.43 -10.24
N LYS A 193 6.93 -5.75 -9.20
CA LYS A 193 8.07 -4.83 -9.31
C LYS A 193 9.41 -5.54 -9.52
N ASP A 194 9.50 -6.81 -9.13
CA ASP A 194 10.73 -7.61 -9.19
C ASP A 194 10.54 -8.91 -10.00
N HIS A 195 9.32 -9.45 -10.03
CA HIS A 195 8.94 -10.70 -10.70
C HIS A 195 7.65 -10.51 -11.52
N PRO A 196 7.67 -9.65 -12.56
CA PRO A 196 6.49 -9.37 -13.38
C PRO A 196 5.89 -10.62 -14.00
N ASP A 197 6.72 -11.55 -14.50
CA ASP A 197 6.27 -12.78 -15.15
C ASP A 197 5.48 -13.70 -14.21
N VAL A 198 5.86 -13.77 -12.94
CA VAL A 198 5.11 -14.57 -11.94
C VAL A 198 3.70 -14.02 -11.78
N VAL A 199 3.56 -12.70 -11.71
CA VAL A 199 2.25 -12.05 -11.55
C VAL A 199 1.42 -12.18 -12.84
N LEU A 200 2.05 -12.04 -14.00
CA LEU A 200 1.39 -12.21 -15.31
C LEU A 200 0.89 -13.63 -15.53
N SER A 201 1.68 -14.65 -15.21
CA SER A 201 1.24 -16.04 -15.29
C SER A 201 0.10 -16.35 -14.32
N LEU A 202 0.08 -15.76 -13.12
CA LEU A 202 -1.07 -15.87 -12.22
C LEU A 202 -2.29 -15.14 -12.80
N ALA A 203 -2.09 -13.96 -13.38
CA ALA A 203 -3.15 -13.15 -13.95
C ALA A 203 -3.86 -13.89 -15.10
N GLU A 204 -3.10 -14.51 -16.01
CA GLU A 204 -3.62 -15.36 -17.10
C GLU A 204 -4.54 -16.47 -16.57
N GLN A 205 -4.16 -17.11 -15.47
CA GLN A 205 -4.96 -18.18 -14.86
C GLN A 205 -6.18 -17.67 -14.09
N TRP A 206 -6.09 -16.47 -13.52
CA TRP A 206 -7.06 -15.97 -12.53
C TRP A 206 -8.14 -15.08 -13.13
N LEU A 207 -7.91 -14.50 -14.31
CA LEU A 207 -8.87 -13.63 -14.98
C LEU A 207 -10.14 -14.35 -15.43
N THR A 208 -10.10 -15.66 -15.62
CA THR A 208 -11.28 -16.50 -15.90
C THR A 208 -12.10 -16.81 -14.63
N GLY A 209 -11.62 -16.42 -13.45
CA GLY A 209 -12.26 -16.67 -12.16
C GLY A 209 -13.38 -15.69 -11.81
N LYS A 210 -13.75 -15.63 -10.53
CA LYS A 210 -14.83 -14.79 -10.00
C LYS A 210 -14.53 -13.28 -10.13
N PRO A 211 -15.54 -12.38 -10.10
CA PRO A 211 -15.34 -10.93 -10.15
C PRO A 211 -14.30 -10.40 -9.16
N GLU A 212 -14.30 -10.93 -7.94
CA GLU A 212 -13.37 -10.60 -6.87
C GLU A 212 -11.92 -10.91 -7.26
N THR A 213 -11.71 -12.07 -7.88
CA THR A 213 -10.39 -12.50 -8.35
C THR A 213 -9.92 -11.62 -9.50
N ARG A 214 -10.79 -11.29 -10.45
CA ARG A 214 -10.46 -10.37 -11.56
C ARG A 214 -10.07 -8.99 -11.03
N TRP A 215 -10.79 -8.49 -10.02
CA TRP A 215 -10.46 -7.23 -9.36
C TRP A 215 -9.07 -7.27 -8.69
N ILE A 216 -8.76 -8.35 -7.96
CA ILE A 216 -7.44 -8.53 -7.32
C ILE A 216 -6.32 -8.48 -8.37
N VAL A 217 -6.49 -9.21 -9.47
CA VAL A 217 -5.49 -9.27 -10.55
C VAL A 217 -5.30 -7.91 -11.22
N LYS A 218 -6.40 -7.21 -11.55
CA LYS A 218 -6.36 -5.86 -12.13
C LYS A 218 -5.63 -4.88 -11.22
N HIS A 219 -5.95 -4.89 -9.92
CA HIS A 219 -5.31 -4.01 -8.93
C HIS A 219 -3.86 -4.42 -8.64
N GLY A 220 -3.54 -5.71 -8.71
CA GLY A 220 -2.19 -6.26 -8.57
C GLY A 220 -1.26 -5.92 -9.75
N CYS A 221 -1.81 -5.83 -10.95
CA CYS A 221 -1.06 -5.46 -12.16
C CYS A 221 -0.99 -3.94 -12.40
N ARG A 222 -1.48 -3.10 -11.48
CA ARG A 222 -1.59 -1.64 -11.70
C ARG A 222 -0.27 -0.95 -12.05
N THR A 223 0.85 -1.42 -11.50
CA THR A 223 2.17 -0.86 -11.81
C THR A 223 2.56 -1.19 -13.25
N LEU A 224 2.39 -2.45 -13.68
CA LEU A 224 2.69 -2.90 -15.05
C LEU A 224 1.78 -2.21 -16.08
N LEU A 225 0.48 -2.10 -15.78
CA LEU A 225 -0.48 -1.34 -16.59
C LEU A 225 -0.03 0.11 -16.79
N LYS A 226 0.40 0.75 -15.70
CA LYS A 226 0.86 2.14 -15.72
C LYS A 226 2.21 2.33 -16.41
N GLN A 227 3.05 1.29 -16.45
CA GLN A 227 4.29 1.25 -17.20
C GLN A 227 4.05 1.02 -18.71
N GLY A 228 2.81 0.72 -19.11
CA GLY A 228 2.50 0.40 -20.50
C GLY A 228 2.99 -0.98 -20.94
N ASP A 229 3.15 -1.92 -20.00
CA ASP A 229 3.60 -3.29 -20.32
C ASP A 229 2.64 -3.95 -21.31
N SER A 230 3.15 -4.33 -22.48
CA SER A 230 2.34 -4.76 -23.62
C SER A 230 1.59 -6.08 -23.34
N ARG A 231 2.24 -7.02 -22.65
CA ARG A 231 1.63 -8.30 -22.25
C ARG A 231 0.51 -8.06 -21.24
N THR A 232 0.74 -7.22 -20.24
CA THR A 232 -0.28 -6.83 -19.25
C THR A 232 -1.45 -6.15 -19.95
N LEU A 233 -1.20 -5.17 -20.82
CA LEU A 233 -2.25 -4.45 -21.54
C LEU A 233 -3.12 -5.39 -22.37
N ALA A 234 -2.49 -6.26 -23.17
CA ALA A 234 -3.18 -7.26 -23.97
C ALA A 234 -4.04 -8.20 -23.10
N LEU A 235 -3.51 -8.61 -21.94
CA LEU A 235 -4.20 -9.49 -21.00
C LEU A 235 -5.52 -8.89 -20.46
N PHE A 236 -5.59 -7.56 -20.34
CA PHE A 236 -6.81 -6.85 -19.95
C PHE A 236 -7.62 -6.29 -21.13
N GLY A 237 -7.34 -6.76 -22.35
CA GLY A 237 -8.06 -6.39 -23.57
C GLY A 237 -7.70 -5.04 -24.16
N TYR A 238 -6.66 -4.36 -23.66
CA TYR A 238 -6.18 -3.12 -24.27
C TYR A 238 -5.35 -3.45 -25.51
N ARG A 239 -5.99 -3.29 -26.66
CA ARG A 239 -5.35 -3.40 -27.97
C ARG A 239 -4.37 -2.25 -28.19
N LYS A 240 -3.36 -2.47 -29.03
CA LYS A 240 -2.52 -1.38 -29.53
C LYS A 240 -3.40 -0.34 -30.23
N PRO A 241 -3.22 0.97 -29.98
CA PRO A 241 -4.08 2.04 -30.51
C PRO A 241 -3.73 2.43 -31.96
N GLU A 242 -3.37 1.46 -32.80
CA GLU A 242 -2.86 1.73 -34.15
C GLU A 242 -3.89 2.44 -35.04
N ASP A 243 -5.17 2.14 -34.86
CA ASP A 243 -6.31 2.76 -35.53
C ASP A 243 -6.83 4.01 -34.82
N LEU A 244 -6.33 4.36 -33.64
CA LEU A 244 -6.77 5.55 -32.90
C LEU A 244 -5.90 6.76 -33.27
N ARG A 245 -6.50 7.96 -33.26
CA ARG A 245 -5.80 9.23 -33.47
C ARG A 245 -6.27 10.24 -32.45
N ILE A 246 -5.36 11.13 -32.04
CA ILE A 246 -5.70 12.32 -31.29
C ILE A 246 -5.83 13.47 -32.28
N ARG A 247 -6.88 14.26 -32.14
CA ARG A 247 -7.12 15.48 -32.92
C ARG A 247 -7.31 16.65 -31.96
N LYS A 248 -7.04 17.85 -32.45
CA LYS A 248 -7.31 19.12 -31.74
C LYS A 248 -6.69 19.12 -30.33
N PHE A 249 -5.49 18.55 -30.19
CA PHE A 249 -4.79 18.58 -28.92
C PHE A 249 -4.32 20.00 -28.63
N GLN A 250 -4.74 20.51 -27.48
CA GLN A 250 -4.40 21.84 -27.01
C GLN A 250 -3.98 21.75 -25.54
N LEU A 251 -2.93 22.48 -25.19
CA LEU A 251 -2.47 22.66 -23.82
C LEU A 251 -2.35 24.17 -23.55
N GLN A 252 -2.94 24.63 -22.46
CA GLN A 252 -2.97 26.04 -22.10
C GLN A 252 -2.98 26.25 -20.58
N PRO A 253 -2.38 27.33 -20.07
CA PRO A 253 -1.46 28.21 -20.80
C PRO A 253 -0.12 27.50 -21.09
N SER A 254 0.66 28.03 -22.03
CA SER A 254 2.00 27.50 -22.35
C SER A 254 3.08 27.91 -21.35
N VAL A 255 2.76 28.82 -20.43
CA VAL A 255 3.61 29.30 -19.34
C VAL A 255 2.73 29.40 -18.08
N ILE A 256 3.21 28.84 -16.97
CA ILE A 256 2.55 28.90 -15.65
C ILE A 256 3.55 29.31 -14.56
N SER A 257 3.07 29.96 -13.52
CA SER A 257 3.81 30.19 -12.28
C SER A 257 3.61 29.05 -11.27
N MET A 258 4.49 28.98 -10.27
CA MET A 258 4.38 28.02 -9.18
C MET A 258 3.01 28.12 -8.49
N GLY A 259 2.32 26.99 -8.33
CA GLY A 259 0.99 26.95 -7.72
C GLY A 259 -0.19 26.98 -8.71
N GLU A 260 0.06 27.33 -9.96
CA GLU A 260 -0.96 27.33 -11.02
C GLU A 260 -1.19 25.93 -11.61
N GLN A 261 -1.90 25.86 -12.73
CA GLN A 261 -2.21 24.60 -13.40
C GLN A 261 -2.19 24.78 -14.92
N VAL A 262 -1.81 23.72 -15.62
CA VAL A 262 -2.07 23.59 -17.06
C VAL A 262 -3.35 22.81 -17.28
N GLU A 263 -4.12 23.22 -18.28
CA GLU A 263 -5.30 22.53 -18.77
C GLU A 263 -5.01 22.01 -20.18
N PHE A 264 -5.59 20.87 -20.52
CA PHE A 264 -5.42 20.30 -21.84
C PHE A 264 -6.69 19.58 -22.28
N GLU A 265 -6.96 19.66 -23.58
CA GLU A 265 -8.09 19.03 -24.22
C GLU A 265 -7.72 18.42 -25.56
N PHE A 266 -8.47 17.39 -25.94
CA PHE A 266 -8.31 16.71 -27.22
C PHE A 266 -9.52 15.85 -27.56
N GLU A 267 -9.63 15.50 -28.84
CA GLU A 267 -10.58 14.52 -29.35
C GLU A 267 -9.84 13.23 -29.69
N LEU A 268 -10.22 12.12 -29.04
CA LEU A 268 -9.76 10.79 -29.41
C LEU A 268 -10.74 10.22 -30.45
N VAL A 269 -10.22 9.83 -31.62
CA VAL A 269 -11.03 9.26 -32.71
C VAL A 269 -10.52 7.88 -33.11
N SER A 270 -11.45 7.01 -33.48
CA SER A 270 -11.17 5.72 -34.10
C SER A 270 -11.23 5.84 -35.62
N ARG A 271 -10.31 5.16 -36.32
CA ARG A 271 -10.43 4.88 -37.76
C ARG A 271 -11.36 3.69 -38.05
N LYS A 272 -11.88 3.03 -37.00
CA LYS A 272 -12.93 2.01 -37.07
C LYS A 272 -14.28 2.61 -36.64
N THR A 273 -15.28 1.75 -36.47
CA THR A 273 -16.63 2.13 -36.03
C THR A 273 -16.71 2.59 -34.57
N GLU A 274 -15.82 2.11 -33.71
CA GLU A 274 -15.81 2.41 -32.28
C GLU A 274 -14.38 2.57 -31.72
N LEU A 275 -14.26 3.25 -30.58
CA LEU A 275 -13.03 3.34 -29.79
C LEU A 275 -12.68 1.99 -29.14
N GLY A 276 -13.67 1.31 -28.57
CA GLY A 276 -13.54 0.03 -27.88
C GLY A 276 -12.97 0.17 -26.46
N GLN A 277 -12.20 -0.82 -26.02
CA GLN A 277 -11.54 -0.83 -24.71
C GLN A 277 -10.38 0.18 -24.67
N ILE A 278 -10.57 1.28 -23.93
CA ILE A 278 -9.59 2.36 -23.80
C ILE A 278 -9.14 2.50 -22.35
N ARG A 279 -7.83 2.59 -22.16
CA ARG A 279 -7.16 3.12 -20.99
C ARG A 279 -6.46 4.41 -21.40
N LEU A 280 -6.94 5.53 -20.86
CA LEU A 280 -6.45 6.85 -21.19
C LEU A 280 -5.70 7.45 -20.01
N GLU A 281 -4.47 7.85 -20.26
CA GLU A 281 -3.53 8.39 -19.28
C GLU A 281 -2.82 9.60 -19.87
N TYR A 282 -2.18 10.40 -19.02
CA TYR A 282 -1.19 11.38 -19.44
C TYR A 282 0.07 11.22 -18.60
N ALA A 283 1.22 11.57 -19.17
CA ALA A 283 2.46 11.71 -18.44
C ALA A 283 2.86 13.17 -18.33
N VAL A 284 3.45 13.53 -17.20
CA VAL A 284 4.23 14.76 -17.06
C VAL A 284 5.69 14.35 -16.84
N GLU A 285 6.56 14.89 -17.68
CA GLU A 285 8.00 14.81 -17.49
C GLU A 285 8.45 16.03 -16.72
N PHE A 286 8.60 15.83 -15.41
CA PHE A 286 8.96 16.89 -14.50
C PHE A 286 10.45 17.19 -14.58
N VAL A 287 10.79 18.46 -14.78
CA VAL A 287 12.14 18.97 -14.54
C VAL A 287 12.51 18.79 -13.06
N ARG A 288 13.77 18.43 -12.82
CA ARG A 288 14.41 18.26 -11.51
C ARG A 288 15.65 19.14 -11.43
N LEU A 289 16.27 19.14 -10.24
CA LEU A 289 17.58 19.74 -10.01
C LEU A 289 18.56 19.36 -11.13
N LYS A 290 19.29 20.36 -11.62
CA LYS A 290 20.34 20.21 -12.65
C LYS A 290 19.83 19.69 -14.00
N GLY A 291 18.56 19.94 -14.36
CA GLY A 291 18.01 19.62 -15.67
C GLY A 291 17.67 18.13 -15.89
N ALA A 292 17.82 17.28 -14.88
CA ALA A 292 17.32 15.91 -14.94
C ALA A 292 15.79 15.91 -15.06
N THR A 293 15.21 14.84 -15.62
CA THR A 293 13.76 14.71 -15.75
C THR A 293 13.24 13.44 -15.08
N THR A 294 12.01 13.50 -14.56
CA THR A 294 11.30 12.32 -14.05
C THR A 294 9.91 12.24 -14.64
N ARG A 295 9.58 11.11 -15.26
CA ARG A 295 8.26 10.87 -15.84
C ARG A 295 7.27 10.36 -14.79
N LYS A 296 6.09 10.96 -14.73
CA LYS A 296 4.98 10.48 -13.90
C LYS A 296 3.71 10.35 -14.73
N VAL A 297 3.14 9.16 -14.73
CA VAL A 297 1.86 8.87 -15.40
C VAL A 297 0.68 9.13 -14.45
N PHE A 298 -0.42 9.65 -14.98
CA PHE A 298 -1.68 9.93 -14.33
C PHE A 298 -2.82 9.36 -15.17
N LYS A 299 -3.87 8.85 -14.53
CA LYS A 299 -5.02 8.27 -15.22
C LYS A 299 -6.07 9.35 -15.50
N ILE A 300 -6.58 9.40 -16.74
CA ILE A 300 -7.71 10.25 -17.14
C ILE A 300 -9.00 9.42 -17.05
N SER A 301 -9.07 8.32 -17.79
CA SER A 301 -10.26 7.46 -17.84
C SER A 301 -9.89 6.03 -18.20
N GLU A 302 -10.82 5.11 -18.01
CA GLU A 302 -10.72 3.72 -18.45
C GLU A 302 -12.13 3.16 -18.65
N GLY A 303 -12.39 2.50 -19.78
CA GLY A 303 -13.72 1.98 -20.09
C GLY A 303 -13.82 1.39 -21.50
N ILE A 304 -15.00 0.85 -21.80
CA ILE A 304 -15.40 0.43 -23.16
C ILE A 304 -16.27 1.54 -23.75
N TYR A 305 -15.93 1.98 -24.95
CA TYR A 305 -16.60 3.09 -25.62
C TYR A 305 -17.06 2.66 -27.01
N SER A 306 -18.37 2.62 -27.23
CA SER A 306 -19.00 2.26 -28.51
C SER A 306 -19.05 3.41 -29.51
N GLU A 307 -18.81 4.64 -29.06
CA GLU A 307 -18.69 5.80 -29.95
C GLU A 307 -17.40 5.76 -30.79
N HIS A 308 -17.42 6.40 -31.96
CA HIS A 308 -16.26 6.51 -32.85
C HIS A 308 -15.28 7.64 -32.44
N ALA A 309 -15.75 8.62 -31.68
CA ALA A 309 -14.98 9.79 -31.26
C ALA A 309 -15.45 10.27 -29.89
N ARG A 310 -14.50 10.73 -29.05
CA ARG A 310 -14.79 11.26 -27.71
C ARG A 310 -13.86 12.40 -27.34
N TRP A 311 -14.42 13.46 -26.78
CA TRP A 311 -13.68 14.58 -26.23
C TRP A 311 -13.24 14.34 -24.80
N TYR A 312 -12.01 14.77 -24.49
CA TYR A 312 -11.43 14.74 -23.16
C TYR A 312 -10.92 16.12 -22.78
N ARG A 313 -11.14 16.49 -21.51
CA ARG A 313 -10.58 17.67 -20.86
C ARG A 313 -9.99 17.26 -19.52
N SER A 314 -8.79 17.72 -19.23
CA SER A 314 -8.15 17.48 -17.94
C SER A 314 -7.19 18.60 -17.60
N ARG A 315 -6.59 18.52 -16.42
CA ARG A 315 -5.67 19.52 -15.89
C ARG A 315 -4.61 18.91 -15.00
N HIS A 316 -3.49 19.59 -14.87
CA HIS A 316 -2.42 19.25 -13.95
C HIS A 316 -2.03 20.46 -13.10
N SER A 317 -2.11 20.31 -11.77
CA SER A 317 -1.80 21.37 -10.81
C SER A 317 -0.37 21.28 -10.29
N PHE A 318 0.29 22.42 -10.25
CA PHE A 318 1.61 22.64 -9.65
C PHE A 318 1.53 23.27 -8.25
N LYS A 319 0.38 23.11 -7.55
CA LYS A 319 0.26 23.45 -6.13
C LYS A 319 1.26 22.64 -5.30
N PRO A 320 2.03 23.29 -4.39
CA PRO A 320 2.97 22.60 -3.53
C PRO A 320 2.30 21.43 -2.77
N ILE A 321 2.95 20.27 -2.80
CA ILE A 321 2.54 19.07 -2.06
C ILE A 321 3.73 18.48 -1.32
N SER A 322 3.48 17.87 -0.15
CA SER A 322 4.54 17.30 0.69
C SER A 322 5.34 16.17 0.02
N THR A 323 4.79 15.53 -1.01
CA THR A 323 5.39 14.36 -1.67
C THR A 323 6.18 14.70 -2.94
N ARG A 324 6.21 15.97 -3.37
CA ARG A 324 6.93 16.39 -4.57
C ARG A 324 7.28 17.86 -4.55
N ASN A 325 8.56 18.14 -4.77
CA ASN A 325 9.04 19.47 -5.14
C ASN A 325 8.98 19.63 -6.66
N TYR A 326 8.47 20.79 -7.09
CA TYR A 326 8.49 21.25 -8.48
C TYR A 326 9.68 22.18 -8.69
N TYR A 327 10.17 22.22 -9.93
CA TYR A 327 11.33 23.02 -10.31
C TYR A 327 10.97 23.80 -11.59
N PRO A 328 11.35 25.08 -11.67
CA PRO A 328 11.19 25.85 -12.90
C PRO A 328 11.88 25.21 -14.11
N GLY A 329 11.42 25.56 -15.30
CA GLY A 329 11.93 25.08 -16.58
C GLY A 329 10.83 24.51 -17.46
N THR A 330 11.26 23.96 -18.60
CA THR A 330 10.35 23.38 -19.60
C THR A 330 9.92 21.96 -19.22
N HIS A 331 8.65 21.78 -18.88
CA HIS A 331 8.03 20.48 -18.63
C HIS A 331 7.35 19.95 -19.90
N ARG A 332 7.23 18.63 -20.02
CA ARG A 332 6.54 17.97 -21.14
C ARG A 332 5.30 17.22 -20.65
N LEU A 333 4.17 17.43 -21.33
CA LEU A 333 2.94 16.66 -21.13
C LEU A 333 2.68 15.79 -22.35
N ALA A 334 2.47 14.49 -22.13
CA ALA A 334 2.21 13.52 -23.18
C ALA A 334 0.90 12.77 -22.94
N ILE A 335 0.08 12.60 -23.96
CA ILE A 335 -1.14 11.78 -23.92
C ILE A 335 -0.80 10.34 -24.26
N ILE A 336 -1.28 9.41 -23.42
CA ILE A 336 -1.03 7.98 -23.51
C ILE A 336 -2.36 7.25 -23.67
N VAL A 337 -2.50 6.51 -24.76
CA VAL A 337 -3.66 5.67 -25.04
C VAL A 337 -3.22 4.23 -25.07
N ASN A 338 -3.84 3.36 -24.24
CA ASN A 338 -3.50 1.94 -24.15
C ASN A 338 -1.99 1.69 -24.02
N GLY A 339 -1.31 2.49 -23.19
CA GLY A 339 0.13 2.39 -22.93
C GLY A 339 1.05 3.02 -23.98
N GLN A 340 0.53 3.49 -25.11
CA GLN A 340 1.31 4.13 -26.15
C GLN A 340 1.16 5.65 -26.10
N GLU A 341 2.28 6.36 -26.12
CA GLU A 341 2.30 7.81 -26.29
C GLU A 341 1.84 8.19 -27.71
N MET A 342 0.91 9.13 -27.79
CA MET A 342 0.23 9.48 -29.04
C MET A 342 0.44 10.94 -29.44
N GLU A 343 0.39 11.87 -28.48
CA GLU A 343 0.60 13.31 -28.70
C GLU A 343 1.32 13.92 -27.49
N GLN A 344 2.02 15.03 -27.70
CA GLN A 344 2.74 15.72 -26.62
C GLN A 344 2.84 17.23 -26.85
N ALA A 345 2.95 17.97 -25.76
CA ALA A 345 3.17 19.41 -25.75
C ALA A 345 4.13 19.77 -24.61
N VAL A 346 4.75 20.93 -24.73
CA VAL A 346 5.62 21.50 -23.68
C VAL A 346 4.98 22.75 -23.09
N PHE A 347 5.31 23.03 -21.84
CA PHE A 347 4.97 24.27 -21.16
C PHE A 347 6.09 24.67 -20.21
N GLU A 348 6.21 25.96 -19.95
CA GLU A 348 7.21 26.50 -19.04
C GLU A 348 6.61 26.66 -17.64
N LEU A 349 7.29 26.14 -16.61
CA LEU A 349 7.01 26.49 -15.22
C LEU A 349 8.03 27.56 -14.80
N GLN A 350 7.53 28.72 -14.39
CA GLN A 350 8.34 29.80 -13.86
C GLN A 350 8.33 29.78 -12.33
N ASP A 351 9.34 30.42 -11.75
CA ASP A 351 9.28 30.79 -10.34
C ASP A 351 8.08 31.73 -10.10
N ALA A 352 7.62 31.75 -8.85
CA ALA A 352 6.51 32.61 -8.41
C ALA A 352 6.86 34.09 -8.55
#